data_AF-A0A5C4UX84-F1
#
_entry.id   AF-A0A5C4UX84-F1
#
_cell.length_a   1.000
_cell.length_b   1.000
_cell.length_c   1.000
_cell.angle_alpha   90.00
_cell.angle_beta   90.00
_cell.angle_gamma   90.00
#
_symmetry.space_group_name_H-M   'P 1'
#
loop_
_entity.id
_entity.type
_entity.pdbx_description
1 polymer ?
#
loop_
_entity_poly.entity_id
_entity_poly.type
_entity_poly.pdbx_seq_one_letter_code
_entity_poly.pdbx_strand_id
1 'polypeptide(L)'
;MEKRFAGDPPTFEIHKLWKRNGLKPKGVADWALEKLGELDDPEREQVWAFFDRDDHDLVEESYARAKAAGVKVAYSNPCFELWLLLHFVPGVSGAQDSHGVQQQLRAAHRVFRNFDKHLDDAQKRALDGKETDAVSRAKTLITNCPSLVCTAKRGHGTDCKVLDRVPSTDVWKLLVSLGIVSP
;
A
#
# COMPACT_ATOMS: atom_id res chain seq x y z
N MET A 1 -20.69 8.96 -28.17
CA MET A 1 -20.14 9.81 -27.09
C MET A 1 -18.75 9.34 -26.62
N GLU A 2 -18.18 8.29 -27.22
CA GLU A 2 -17.00 7.54 -26.74
C GLU A 2 -15.61 8.02 -27.24
N LYS A 3 -15.46 9.22 -27.81
CA LYS A 3 -14.18 9.63 -28.43
C LYS A 3 -13.70 11.04 -28.09
N ARG A 4 -14.04 11.60 -26.93
CA ARG A 4 -13.50 12.92 -26.54
C ARG A 4 -12.22 12.90 -25.72
N PHE A 5 -11.79 11.73 -25.21
CA PHE A 5 -10.65 11.64 -24.29
C PHE A 5 -9.83 10.34 -24.44
N ALA A 6 -9.93 9.65 -25.58
CA ALA A 6 -9.03 8.54 -25.88
C ALA A 6 -7.67 9.14 -26.29
N GLY A 7 -6.83 9.52 -25.33
CA GLY A 7 -5.52 10.11 -25.66
C GLY A 7 -4.63 10.55 -24.50
N ASP A 8 -5.19 10.97 -23.37
CA ASP A 8 -4.34 11.49 -22.29
C ASP A 8 -3.81 10.35 -21.41
N PRO A 9 -2.49 10.34 -21.12
CA PRO A 9 -1.93 9.35 -20.21
C PRO A 9 -2.55 9.53 -18.82
N PRO A 10 -2.76 8.45 -18.05
CA PRO A 10 -3.22 8.56 -16.67
C PRO A 10 -2.24 9.43 -15.88
N THR A 11 -2.76 10.48 -15.27
CA THR A 11 -2.02 11.33 -14.34
C THR A 11 -2.34 10.92 -12.91
N PHE A 12 -1.45 11.25 -11.99
CA PHE A 12 -1.70 11.07 -10.56
C PHE A 12 -1.10 12.24 -9.79
N GLU A 13 -1.77 12.61 -8.70
CA GLU A 13 -1.28 13.59 -7.74
C GLU A 13 -1.05 12.90 -6.39
N ILE A 14 0.05 13.23 -5.72
CA ILE A 14 0.35 12.75 -4.37
C ILE A 14 0.16 13.88 -3.38
N HIS A 15 -0.87 13.77 -2.55
CA HIS A 15 -1.08 14.66 -1.43
C HIS A 15 -0.40 14.11 -0.17
N LYS A 16 0.74 14.73 0.20
CA LYS A 16 1.42 14.42 1.46
C LYS A 16 0.70 15.13 2.60
N LEU A 17 -0.10 14.37 3.35
CA LEU A 17 -0.83 14.90 4.49
C LEU A 17 0.07 14.97 5.73
N TRP A 18 0.07 16.11 6.42
CA TRP A 18 0.82 16.31 7.66
C TRP A 18 -0.07 16.87 8.75
N LYS A 19 0.14 16.38 9.97
CA LYS A 19 -0.45 16.95 11.18
C LYS A 19 0.54 16.80 12.34
N ARG A 20 0.58 17.78 13.23
CA ARG A 20 1.32 17.69 14.50
C ARG A 20 0.84 16.43 15.26
N ASN A 21 1.79 15.59 15.69
CA ASN A 21 1.58 14.28 16.33
C ASN A 21 1.09 13.15 15.41
N GLY A 22 1.34 13.26 14.11
CA GLY A 22 1.01 12.23 13.13
C GLY A 22 -0.45 12.27 12.69
N LEU A 23 -0.69 11.93 11.43
CA LEU A 23 -2.03 11.74 10.90
C LEU A 23 -2.38 10.26 11.02
N LYS A 24 -3.40 9.96 11.83
CA LYS A 24 -3.89 8.58 12.03
C LYS A 24 -4.57 8.06 10.74
N PRO A 25 -4.67 6.74 10.54
CA PRO A 25 -5.41 6.12 9.42
C PRO A 25 -6.79 6.74 9.18
N LYS A 26 -7.53 7.04 10.26
CA LYS A 26 -8.82 7.73 10.19
C LYS A 26 -8.74 9.09 9.52
N GLY A 27 -7.73 9.89 9.87
CA GLY A 27 -7.55 11.22 9.26
C GLY A 27 -7.20 11.15 7.78
N VAL A 28 -6.41 10.15 7.37
CA VAL A 28 -6.14 9.90 5.94
C VAL A 28 -7.43 9.49 5.22
N ALA A 29 -8.20 8.56 5.79
CA ALA A 29 -9.46 8.12 5.21
C ALA A 29 -10.50 9.25 5.13
N ASP A 30 -10.64 10.07 6.17
CA ASP A 30 -11.53 11.24 6.19
C ASP A 30 -11.17 12.23 5.08
N TRP A 31 -9.88 12.56 4.94
CA TRP A 31 -9.41 13.46 3.89
C TRP A 31 -9.63 12.90 2.48
N ALA A 32 -9.43 11.59 2.30
CA ALA A 32 -9.69 10.92 1.03
C ALA A 32 -11.19 10.92 0.68
N LEU A 33 -12.09 10.83 1.66
CA LEU A 33 -13.53 10.95 1.46
C LEU A 33 -13.93 12.37 1.04
N GLU A 34 -13.30 13.39 1.63
CA GLU A 34 -13.50 14.78 1.21
C GLU A 34 -13.06 14.97 -0.25
N LYS A 35 -11.87 14.47 -0.62
CA LYS A 35 -11.41 14.50 -2.02
C LYS A 35 -12.27 13.73 -2.99
N LEU A 36 -12.86 12.63 -2.56
CA LEU A 36 -13.78 11.88 -3.41
C LEU A 36 -15.00 12.74 -3.80
N GLY A 37 -15.47 13.62 -2.90
CA GLY A 37 -16.56 14.55 -3.17
C GLY A 37 -16.18 15.76 -4.04
N GLU A 38 -14.88 15.94 -4.32
CA GLU A 38 -14.36 17.01 -5.17
C GLU A 38 -14.05 16.53 -6.60
N LEU A 39 -14.23 15.25 -6.92
CA LEU A 39 -13.96 14.73 -8.27
C LEU A 39 -14.91 15.34 -9.31
N ASP A 40 -14.35 15.69 -10.47
CA ASP A 40 -15.10 16.24 -11.60
C ASP A 40 -15.79 15.12 -12.40
N ASP A 41 -15.12 13.97 -12.56
CA ASP A 41 -15.63 12.78 -13.26
C ASP A 41 -15.27 11.48 -12.50
N PRO A 42 -16.15 11.01 -11.61
CA PRO A 42 -15.95 9.76 -10.86
C PRO A 42 -15.85 8.48 -11.70
N GLU A 43 -16.19 8.51 -13.00
CA GLU A 43 -15.97 7.36 -13.90
C GLU A 43 -14.53 7.29 -14.42
N ARG A 44 -13.81 8.42 -14.39
CA ARG A 44 -12.44 8.55 -14.90
C ARG A 44 -11.41 8.77 -13.81
N GLU A 45 -11.83 9.28 -12.68
CA GLU A 45 -10.97 9.64 -11.56
C GLU A 45 -11.08 8.64 -10.42
N GLN A 46 -10.06 8.61 -9.57
CA GLN A 46 -10.02 7.72 -8.43
C GLN A 46 -9.28 8.38 -7.28
N VAL A 47 -9.76 8.13 -6.06
CA VAL A 47 -9.05 8.53 -4.84
C VAL A 47 -8.50 7.30 -4.13
N TRP A 48 -7.24 7.39 -3.73
CA TRP A 48 -6.56 6.39 -2.92
C TRP A 48 -6.20 6.96 -1.55
N ALA A 49 -6.55 6.24 -0.49
CA ALA A 49 -5.99 6.43 0.83
C ALA A 49 -4.79 5.49 1.02
N PHE A 50 -3.68 6.04 1.52
CA PHE A 50 -2.49 5.26 1.87
C PHE A 50 -2.12 5.45 3.33
N PHE A 51 -2.15 4.37 4.09
CA PHE A 51 -1.69 4.31 5.47
C PHE A 51 -1.22 2.89 5.82
N ASP A 52 -0.36 2.74 6.80
CA ASP A 52 -0.01 1.44 7.39
C ASP A 52 -0.72 1.20 8.74
N ARG A 53 -0.44 0.08 9.40
CA ARG A 53 -1.11 -0.34 10.64
C ARG A 53 -0.82 0.61 11.81
N ASP A 54 0.45 0.97 11.99
CA ASP A 54 0.98 1.89 13.02
C ASP A 54 0.34 1.75 14.43
N ASP A 55 0.03 0.51 14.86
CA ASP A 55 -0.66 0.18 16.13
C ASP A 55 -1.84 1.12 16.47
N HIS A 56 -2.68 1.40 15.47
CA HIS A 56 -3.82 2.29 15.61
C HIS A 56 -5.16 1.54 15.66
N ASP A 57 -5.95 1.81 16.69
CA ASP A 57 -7.24 1.14 16.96
C ASP A 57 -8.31 1.34 15.87
N LEU A 58 -8.17 2.38 15.05
CA LEU A 58 -9.19 2.78 14.07
C LEU A 58 -8.91 2.27 12.66
N VAL A 59 -7.91 1.41 12.46
CA VAL A 59 -7.56 0.89 11.13
C VAL A 59 -8.73 0.18 10.45
N GLU A 60 -9.43 -0.72 11.15
CA GLU A 60 -10.54 -1.48 10.55
C GLU A 60 -11.70 -0.57 10.15
N GLU A 61 -12.10 0.34 11.04
CA GLU A 61 -13.16 1.31 10.77
C GLU A 61 -12.78 2.22 9.58
N SER A 62 -11.55 2.73 9.57
CA SER A 62 -11.05 3.64 8.52
C SER A 62 -11.01 2.92 7.16
N TYR A 63 -10.51 1.68 7.13
CA TYR A 63 -10.45 0.87 5.93
C TYR A 63 -11.86 0.54 5.42
N ALA A 64 -12.76 0.10 6.31
CA ALA A 64 -14.14 -0.25 5.95
C ALA A 64 -14.90 0.96 5.42
N ARG A 65 -14.78 2.11 6.09
CA ARG A 65 -15.45 3.36 5.69
C ARG A 65 -14.94 3.87 4.34
N ALA A 66 -13.63 3.90 4.12
CA ALA A 66 -13.04 4.29 2.84
C ALA A 66 -13.55 3.39 1.71
N LYS A 67 -13.46 2.06 1.90
CA LYS A 67 -13.91 1.08 0.91
C LYS A 67 -15.41 1.20 0.60
N ALA A 68 -16.25 1.40 1.62
CA ALA A 68 -17.69 1.54 1.46
C ALA A 68 -18.09 2.77 0.65
N ALA A 69 -17.29 3.84 0.72
CA ALA A 69 -17.52 5.06 -0.05
C ALA A 69 -16.93 5.03 -1.47
N GLY A 70 -16.16 3.99 -1.84
CA GLY A 70 -15.48 3.90 -3.13
C GLY A 70 -14.05 4.45 -3.15
N VAL A 71 -13.50 4.86 -2.00
CA VAL A 71 -12.06 5.17 -1.87
C VAL A 71 -11.26 3.87 -1.91
N LYS A 72 -10.26 3.81 -2.78
CA LYS A 72 -9.31 2.68 -2.84
C LYS A 72 -8.31 2.82 -1.70
N VAL A 73 -7.82 1.71 -1.14
CA VAL A 73 -6.89 1.74 -0.01
C VAL A 73 -5.63 0.95 -0.32
N ALA A 74 -4.48 1.62 -0.25
CA ALA A 74 -3.18 0.98 -0.15
C ALA A 74 -2.85 0.86 1.35
N TYR A 75 -3.03 -0.33 1.92
CA TYR A 75 -2.75 -0.62 3.33
C TYR A 75 -1.50 -1.49 3.46
N SER A 76 -0.62 -1.19 4.42
CA SER A 76 0.56 -2.02 4.74
C SER A 76 0.57 -2.47 6.20
N ASN A 77 0.91 -3.73 6.43
CA ASN A 77 0.91 -4.38 7.74
C ASN A 77 2.14 -5.29 7.88
N PRO A 78 3.09 -4.98 8.78
CA PRO A 78 2.96 -4.01 9.89
C PRO A 78 3.21 -2.54 9.51
N CYS A 79 4.02 -2.26 8.49
CA CYS A 79 4.46 -0.90 8.15
C CYS A 79 4.77 -0.75 6.66
N PHE A 80 4.94 0.48 6.20
CA PHE A 80 5.38 0.75 4.82
C PHE A 80 6.73 0.11 4.47
N GLU A 81 7.68 -0.02 5.41
CA GLU A 81 8.99 -0.61 5.12
C GLU A 81 8.90 -2.05 4.61
N LEU A 82 7.78 -2.74 4.84
CA LEU A 82 7.54 -4.06 4.25
C LEU A 82 7.60 -3.98 2.72
N TRP A 83 6.99 -2.95 2.13
CA TRP A 83 7.06 -2.72 0.69
C TRP A 83 8.51 -2.57 0.21
N LEU A 84 9.33 -1.83 0.95
CA LEU A 84 10.75 -1.64 0.63
C LEU A 84 11.54 -2.95 0.74
N LEU A 85 11.30 -3.74 1.79
CA LEU A 85 11.94 -5.05 2.01
C LEU A 85 11.65 -6.02 0.85
N LEU A 86 10.42 -6.02 0.33
CA LEU A 86 10.01 -6.91 -0.76
C LEU A 86 10.76 -6.64 -2.08
N HIS A 87 11.47 -5.51 -2.24
CA HIS A 87 12.35 -5.31 -3.40
C HIS A 87 13.58 -6.23 -3.35
N PHE A 88 13.93 -6.75 -2.18
CA PHE A 88 15.14 -7.55 -1.98
C PHE A 88 14.86 -8.98 -1.50
N VAL A 89 13.83 -9.19 -0.68
CA VAL A 89 13.62 -10.46 0.04
C VAL A 89 12.30 -11.11 -0.34
N PRO A 90 12.31 -12.35 -0.87
CA PRO A 90 11.11 -13.18 -0.98
C PRO A 90 10.80 -13.92 0.33
N GLY A 91 9.57 -14.42 0.48
CA GLY A 91 9.24 -15.38 1.55
C GLY A 91 9.11 -14.78 2.95
N VAL A 92 8.86 -13.48 3.06
CA VAL A 92 8.56 -12.83 4.35
C VAL A 92 7.29 -13.48 4.94
N SER A 93 7.40 -14.01 6.15
CA SER A 93 6.35 -14.79 6.81
C SER A 93 6.40 -14.62 8.32
N GLY A 94 5.36 -15.11 9.00
CA GLY A 94 5.19 -15.00 10.45
C GLY A 94 4.76 -13.60 10.91
N ALA A 95 4.36 -13.49 12.17
CA ALA A 95 4.05 -12.20 12.78
C ALA A 95 5.31 -11.32 12.78
N GLN A 96 5.20 -10.12 12.20
CA GLN A 96 6.26 -9.12 12.15
C GLN A 96 5.73 -7.82 12.75
N ASP A 97 6.57 -7.11 13.49
CA ASP A 97 6.35 -5.70 13.83
C ASP A 97 7.17 -4.80 12.90
N SER A 98 6.96 -3.49 13.01
CA SER A 98 7.66 -2.52 12.17
C SER A 98 9.17 -2.53 12.40
N HIS A 99 9.61 -2.88 13.62
CA HIS A 99 11.02 -2.94 13.96
C HIS A 99 11.74 -4.13 13.31
N GLY A 100 11.13 -5.32 13.34
CA GLY A 100 11.62 -6.53 12.69
C GLY A 100 11.75 -6.36 11.19
N VAL A 101 10.75 -5.73 10.54
CA VAL A 101 10.81 -5.40 9.11
C VAL A 101 11.96 -4.44 8.81
N GLN A 102 12.17 -3.41 9.63
CA GLN A 102 13.29 -2.47 9.46
C GLN A 102 14.65 -3.16 9.64
N GLN A 103 14.79 -4.07 10.60
CA GLN A 103 16.03 -4.85 10.76
C GLN A 103 16.31 -5.73 9.53
N GLN A 104 15.29 -6.42 9.02
CA GLN A 104 15.41 -7.22 7.80
C GLN A 104 15.79 -6.36 6.61
N LEU A 105 15.20 -5.18 6.44
CA LEU A 105 15.55 -4.24 5.35
C LEU A 105 17.01 -3.78 5.45
N ARG A 106 17.48 -3.41 6.65
CA ARG A 106 18.88 -3.03 6.90
C ARG A 106 19.86 -4.16 6.61
N ALA A 107 19.45 -5.41 6.85
CA ALA A 107 20.26 -6.60 6.55
C ALA A 107 20.22 -7.00 5.07
N ALA A 108 19.09 -6.78 4.38
CA ALA A 108 18.85 -7.25 3.02
C ALA A 108 19.70 -6.53 1.96
N HIS A 109 20.06 -5.27 2.18
CA HIS A 109 20.82 -4.50 1.20
C HIS A 109 21.75 -3.47 1.85
N ARG A 110 23.01 -3.42 1.42
CA ARG A 110 24.06 -2.57 2.05
C ARG A 110 23.70 -1.09 2.14
N VAL A 111 22.97 -0.56 1.15
CA VAL A 111 22.55 0.86 1.10
C VAL A 111 21.47 1.17 2.14
N PHE A 112 20.74 0.17 2.61
CA PHE A 112 19.73 0.31 3.65
C PHE A 112 20.27 0.12 5.07
N ARG A 113 21.57 -0.18 5.26
CA ARG A 113 22.16 -0.49 6.59
C ARG A 113 21.86 0.58 7.65
N ASN A 114 21.83 1.85 7.24
CA ASN A 114 21.57 3.00 8.10
C ASN A 114 20.17 3.62 7.87
N PHE A 115 19.23 2.88 7.27
CA PHE A 115 17.89 3.39 6.98
C PHE A 115 17.19 3.88 8.25
N ASP A 116 16.69 5.11 8.21
CA ASP A 116 16.12 5.87 9.33
C ASP A 116 14.71 6.41 9.01
N LYS A 117 13.96 5.67 8.17
CA LYS A 117 12.59 6.03 7.69
C LYS A 117 12.55 7.16 6.66
N HIS A 118 13.69 7.59 6.15
CA HIS A 118 13.77 8.51 5.03
C HIS A 118 14.60 7.88 3.90
N LEU A 119 14.06 7.92 2.68
CA LEU A 119 14.75 7.44 1.50
C LEU A 119 15.69 8.51 0.95
N ASP A 120 16.99 8.24 1.01
CA ASP A 120 17.99 8.99 0.24
C ASP A 120 18.01 8.55 -1.23
N ASP A 121 18.78 9.26 -2.06
CA ASP A 121 18.84 8.97 -3.50
C ASP A 121 19.53 7.64 -3.82
N ALA A 122 20.46 7.17 -2.99
CA ALA A 122 21.08 5.86 -3.19
C ALA A 122 20.08 4.73 -2.89
N GLN A 123 19.26 4.89 -1.86
CA GLN A 123 18.20 3.96 -1.50
C GLN A 123 17.10 3.94 -2.58
N LYS A 124 16.68 5.09 -3.10
CA LYS A 124 15.75 5.16 -4.24
C LYS A 124 16.28 4.40 -5.45
N ARG A 125 17.53 4.67 -5.86
CA ARG A 125 18.20 3.95 -6.97
C ARG A 125 18.33 2.44 -6.72
N ALA A 126 18.47 2.03 -5.46
CA ALA A 126 18.53 0.62 -5.12
C ALA A 126 17.18 -0.10 -5.27
N LEU A 127 16.05 0.62 -5.19
CA LEU A 127 14.70 0.09 -5.40
C LEU A 127 14.31 0.08 -6.88
N ASP A 128 14.71 1.11 -7.61
CA ASP A 128 14.39 1.33 -9.03
C ASP A 128 14.65 0.08 -9.89
N GLY A 129 13.67 -0.26 -10.72
CA GLY A 129 13.69 -1.41 -11.63
C GLY A 129 13.36 -2.76 -10.97
N LYS A 130 12.99 -2.78 -9.68
CA LYS A 130 12.58 -4.01 -8.95
C LYS A 130 11.10 -4.02 -8.59
N GLU A 131 10.31 -3.12 -9.16
CA GLU A 131 8.88 -2.96 -8.87
C GLU A 131 8.10 -4.23 -9.21
N THR A 132 8.39 -4.85 -10.35
CA THR A 132 7.75 -6.11 -10.78
C THR A 132 8.00 -7.25 -9.78
N ASP A 133 9.24 -7.36 -9.29
CA ASP A 133 9.61 -8.34 -8.27
C ASP A 133 8.91 -8.05 -6.94
N ALA A 134 8.89 -6.79 -6.51
CA ALA A 134 8.23 -6.37 -5.29
C ALA A 134 6.71 -6.62 -5.36
N VAL A 135 6.06 -6.32 -6.49
CA VAL A 135 4.65 -6.64 -6.75
C VAL A 135 4.40 -8.14 -6.67
N SER A 136 5.25 -8.95 -7.33
CA SER A 136 5.14 -10.41 -7.30
C SER A 136 5.23 -10.95 -5.86
N ARG A 137 6.23 -10.50 -5.10
CA ARG A 137 6.44 -10.92 -3.70
C ARG A 137 5.35 -10.38 -2.76
N ALA A 138 4.79 -9.19 -3.01
CA ALA A 138 3.66 -8.68 -2.24
C ALA A 138 2.40 -9.52 -2.46
N LYS A 139 2.13 -9.94 -3.71
CA LYS A 139 1.00 -10.82 -4.04
C LYS A 139 1.14 -12.19 -3.37
N THR A 140 2.36 -12.72 -3.19
CA THR A 140 2.54 -14.02 -2.52
C THR A 140 2.27 -13.97 -1.02
N LEU A 141 2.37 -12.80 -0.36
CA LEU A 141 2.13 -12.68 1.08
C LEU A 141 0.74 -13.14 1.54
N ILE A 142 -0.23 -13.16 0.63
CA ILE A 142 -1.57 -13.68 0.92
C ILE A 142 -1.58 -15.13 1.40
N THR A 143 -0.54 -15.92 1.11
CA THR A 143 -0.41 -17.29 1.64
C THR A 143 -0.22 -17.32 3.16
N ASN A 144 0.20 -16.20 3.77
CA ASN A 144 0.27 -16.02 5.21
C ASN A 144 -1.08 -15.66 5.84
N CYS A 145 -2.10 -15.35 5.03
CA CYS A 145 -3.42 -14.96 5.54
C CYS A 145 -4.13 -16.18 6.16
N PRO A 146 -4.59 -16.12 7.42
CA PRO A 146 -5.26 -17.24 8.07
C PRO A 146 -6.68 -17.50 7.52
N SER A 147 -7.24 -16.56 6.77
CA SER A 147 -8.60 -16.66 6.24
C SER A 147 -8.68 -17.64 5.06
N LEU A 148 -9.56 -18.64 5.18
CA LEU A 148 -9.84 -19.64 4.13
C LEU A 148 -10.46 -19.06 2.84
N VAL A 149 -11.01 -17.84 2.88
CA VAL A 149 -11.58 -17.18 1.68
C VAL A 149 -10.53 -16.41 0.84
N CYS A 150 -9.30 -16.31 1.33
CA CYS A 150 -8.20 -15.60 0.65
C CYS A 150 -7.43 -16.55 -0.25
N THR A 151 -7.11 -16.12 -1.48
CA THR A 151 -6.29 -16.92 -2.40
C THR A 151 -5.38 -16.03 -3.22
N ALA A 152 -4.20 -16.53 -3.63
CA ALA A 152 -3.30 -15.79 -4.51
C ALA A 152 -3.96 -15.29 -5.80
N LYS A 153 -4.96 -16.02 -6.31
CA LYS A 153 -5.71 -15.65 -7.52
C LYS A 153 -6.74 -14.54 -7.28
N ARG A 154 -7.46 -14.56 -6.15
CA ARG A 154 -8.58 -13.65 -5.87
C ARG A 154 -8.23 -12.50 -4.95
N GLY A 155 -7.06 -12.53 -4.31
CA GLY A 155 -6.74 -11.59 -3.25
C GLY A 155 -7.52 -11.89 -1.95
N HIS A 156 -7.56 -10.89 -1.06
CA HIS A 156 -8.28 -10.98 0.20
C HIS A 156 -9.80 -10.94 -0.03
N GLY A 157 -10.52 -11.92 0.52
CA GLY A 157 -11.98 -11.99 0.46
C GLY A 157 -12.67 -10.88 1.27
N THR A 158 -13.98 -10.73 1.09
CA THR A 158 -14.79 -9.69 1.76
C THR A 158 -14.76 -9.81 3.28
N ASP A 159 -14.76 -11.04 3.81
CA ASP A 159 -14.81 -11.31 5.24
C ASP A 159 -13.41 -11.46 5.88
N CYS A 160 -12.35 -11.24 5.09
CA CYS A 160 -10.99 -11.22 5.61
C CYS A 160 -10.75 -9.92 6.37
N LYS A 161 -10.71 -10.00 7.70
CA LYS A 161 -10.34 -8.88 8.58
C LYS A 161 -9.00 -8.31 8.14
N VAL A 162 -8.92 -6.98 8.07
CA VAL A 162 -7.73 -6.30 7.55
C VAL A 162 -6.55 -6.42 8.53
N LEU A 163 -6.83 -6.51 9.84
CA LEU A 163 -5.81 -6.68 10.87
C LEU A 163 -5.14 -8.06 10.83
N ASP A 164 -5.85 -9.10 10.36
CA ASP A 164 -5.32 -10.47 10.27
C ASP A 164 -4.37 -10.67 9.06
N ARG A 165 -4.26 -9.66 8.19
CA ARG A 165 -3.42 -9.71 6.99
C ARG A 165 -1.98 -9.39 7.38
N VAL A 166 -1.28 -10.33 8.01
CA VAL A 166 0.10 -10.16 8.50
C VAL A 166 1.04 -11.24 7.97
N PRO A 167 2.19 -10.87 7.38
CA PRO A 167 2.49 -9.57 6.78
C PRO A 167 1.65 -9.38 5.50
N SER A 168 1.26 -8.14 5.19
CA SER A 168 0.64 -7.83 3.89
C SER A 168 0.91 -6.38 3.48
N THR A 169 0.89 -6.11 2.19
CA THR A 169 0.85 -4.74 1.67
C THR A 169 0.02 -4.69 0.41
N ASP A 170 -0.84 -3.69 0.30
CA ASP A 170 -1.69 -3.40 -0.86
C ASP A 170 -1.07 -2.35 -1.80
N VAL A 171 0.18 -1.91 -1.53
CA VAL A 171 0.90 -0.95 -2.39
C VAL A 171 1.04 -1.47 -3.83
N TRP A 172 1.14 -2.79 -4.03
CA TRP A 172 1.14 -3.39 -5.36
C TRP A 172 -0.13 -3.08 -6.16
N LYS A 173 -1.30 -2.95 -5.51
CA LYS A 173 -2.56 -2.60 -6.19
C LYS A 173 -2.49 -1.19 -6.75
N LEU A 174 -1.85 -0.27 -6.03
CA LEU A 174 -1.62 1.10 -6.47
C LEU A 174 -0.70 1.11 -7.70
N LEU A 175 0.41 0.38 -7.69
CA LEU A 175 1.33 0.30 -8.84
C LEU A 175 0.64 -0.28 -10.08
N VAL A 176 -0.16 -1.33 -9.93
CA VAL A 176 -0.95 -1.90 -11.03
C VAL A 176 -1.97 -0.89 -11.54
N SER A 177 -2.64 -0.16 -10.64
CA SER A 177 -3.61 0.86 -11.01
C SER A 177 -2.99 2.07 -11.73
N LEU A 178 -1.73 2.39 -11.45
CA LEU A 178 -0.97 3.45 -12.11
C LEU A 178 -0.33 2.99 -13.43
N GLY A 179 -0.47 1.71 -13.80
CA GLY A 179 0.17 1.15 -15.01
C GLY A 179 1.69 1.02 -14.92
N ILE A 180 2.26 1.12 -13.71
CA ILE A 180 3.72 0.98 -13.48
C ILE A 180 4.14 -0.49 -13.62
N VAL A 181 3.29 -1.42 -13.17
CA VAL A 181 3.49 -2.86 -13.29
C VAL A 181 2.23 -3.50 -13.87
N SER A 182 2.40 -4.50 -14.74
CA SER A 182 1.28 -5.24 -15.30
C SER A 182 0.51 -6.06 -14.22
N PRO A 183 -0.79 -6.29 -14.40
CA PRO A 183 -1.64 -7.05 -13.46
C PRO A 183 -1.16 -8.48 -13.17
#